data_AF-A0A356KIQ2-F1
#
_entry.id   AF-A0A356KIQ2-F1
#
_cell.length_a   1.000
_cell.length_b   1.000
_cell.length_c   1.000
_cell.angle_alpha   90.00
_cell.angle_beta   90.00
_cell.angle_gamma   90.00
#
_symmetry.space_group_name_H-M   'P 1'
#
loop_
_entity.id
_entity.type
_entity.pdbx_description
1 polymer ?
#
loop_
_entity_poly.entity_id
_entity_poly.type
_entity_poly.pdbx_seq_one_letter_code
_entity_poly.pdbx_strand_id
1 'polypeptide(L)'
;MTKKALLTLALAGFLSLSAAPAARADQVILTSGGRVRGKIVRQTRRSVTIRTRGGTTVIPRDEIDRIERGATIFDKYKQRLQKIDKSDPEAHYSLGLWLKKEGERSLAKKEFERTVELDEDHRFAREELGFVRQDGVWIERSALKASASKSDARSHKAPTQFKTPCSPQLAQALTTAKRAKEAAERKQALSLLSEREAEVERCLALLQGEDAPKKLRIAVNKHAPAAIDLAGEALRPHVAAYVSEVVWPALDRSIEAHAKRLAKANDRTVKKIAALFREIELGASEVEESRAKALSRWVKHRDEALRVIFDKQIYPDANHGRSGQPTVDEHVERVRAVWPVFDGLVQKDLAKLLSLSVEEAKESLSILEQADARYAELEPTLVARQIQAEAPSAPPLALRCFLLYQAERVADALELSDKLNAWETELLRRLRDERVRRYNAAFKRKNQQAYGVKPSGPEVEQVRITNDYRILMGRPALEIDPRLVASARGHSADMTRLGFFAHQSPISGKESPSQRMAAAGYPAMGGENISLGSVAPRATHIAWYNSSGHHRNILGARYAAMGSGQDGNHWTQNFGGAGTLPR
;
A
#
# COMPACT_ATOMS: atom_id res chain seq x y z
N MET A 1 -41.77 10.96 -44.34
CA MET A 1 -42.13 12.28 -43.78
C MET A 1 -42.94 12.08 -42.50
N THR A 2 -42.66 12.93 -41.52
CA THR A 2 -43.13 13.04 -40.12
C THR A 2 -44.58 12.68 -39.76
N LYS A 3 -44.80 12.16 -38.54
CA LYS A 3 -45.51 12.76 -37.37
C LYS A 3 -45.81 11.66 -36.32
N LYS A 4 -45.21 11.66 -35.12
CA LYS A 4 -45.61 12.35 -33.85
C LYS A 4 -46.92 11.85 -33.22
N ALA A 5 -46.78 11.15 -32.09
CA ALA A 5 -47.53 11.20 -30.80
C ALA A 5 -47.22 9.88 -30.06
N LEU A 6 -47.11 9.71 -28.74
CA LEU A 6 -47.63 10.40 -27.56
C LEU A 6 -46.84 9.80 -26.37
N LEU A 7 -46.40 10.59 -25.39
CA LEU A 7 -46.58 10.24 -23.98
C LEU A 7 -46.32 11.47 -23.09
N THR A 8 -47.40 11.96 -22.53
CA THR A 8 -47.51 12.99 -21.51
C THR A 8 -47.14 12.40 -20.16
N LEU A 9 -46.28 13.08 -19.38
CA LEU A 9 -46.23 12.90 -17.93
C LEU A 9 -46.07 14.27 -17.30
N ALA A 10 -47.18 14.73 -16.71
CA ALA A 10 -47.27 15.94 -15.93
C ALA A 10 -46.51 15.73 -14.61
N LEU A 11 -45.65 16.67 -14.25
CA LEU A 11 -45.22 16.85 -12.86
C LEU A 11 -45.45 18.31 -12.49
N ALA A 12 -46.46 18.52 -11.66
CA ALA A 12 -46.83 19.80 -11.08
C ALA A 12 -45.67 20.37 -10.24
N GLY A 13 -45.53 21.68 -10.31
CA GLY A 13 -44.46 22.43 -9.66
C GLY A 13 -44.66 22.55 -8.14
N PHE A 14 -43.53 22.62 -7.44
CA PHE A 14 -43.41 23.35 -6.20
C PHE A 14 -42.35 24.44 -6.43
N LEU A 15 -42.79 25.68 -6.50
CA LEU A 15 -41.94 26.86 -6.37
C LEU A 15 -41.60 26.99 -4.87
N SER A 16 -40.34 26.75 -4.51
CA SER A 16 -39.77 27.35 -3.30
C SER A 16 -38.59 28.23 -3.71
N LEU A 17 -38.82 29.53 -3.61
CA LEU A 17 -37.79 30.57 -3.73
C LEU A 17 -36.92 30.51 -2.45
N SER A 18 -35.72 29.95 -2.57
CA SER A 18 -34.51 30.41 -1.86
C SER A 18 -33.29 29.58 -2.32
N ALA A 19 -32.86 29.80 -3.57
CA ALA A 19 -31.64 29.17 -4.07
C ALA A 19 -30.41 29.99 -3.67
N ALA A 20 -29.79 29.64 -2.54
CA ALA A 20 -28.34 29.79 -2.44
C ALA A 20 -27.72 28.94 -3.57
N PRO A 21 -26.67 29.41 -4.28
CA PRO A 21 -26.12 28.66 -5.40
C PRO A 21 -25.39 27.42 -4.87
N ALA A 22 -26.08 26.29 -4.86
CA ALA A 22 -25.43 24.99 -4.80
C ALA A 22 -24.40 24.94 -5.95
N ALA A 23 -23.15 24.58 -5.63
CA ALA A 23 -22.04 24.57 -6.58
C ALA A 23 -22.45 23.86 -7.89
N ARG A 24 -22.53 24.62 -9.00
CA ARG A 24 -22.86 24.07 -10.31
C ARG A 24 -21.73 23.14 -10.76
N ALA A 25 -22.07 21.92 -11.17
CA ALA A 25 -21.16 21.04 -11.90
C ALA A 25 -20.94 21.59 -13.32
N ASP A 26 -19.85 21.21 -14.00
CA ASP A 26 -19.65 21.57 -15.40
C ASP A 26 -20.84 21.06 -16.23
N GLN A 27 -21.21 21.83 -17.24
CA GLN A 27 -22.31 21.53 -18.13
C GLN A 27 -21.85 21.72 -19.58
N VAL A 28 -22.08 20.69 -20.40
CA VAL A 28 -21.86 20.73 -21.84
C VAL A 28 -23.23 20.87 -22.49
N ILE A 29 -23.45 21.98 -23.19
CA ILE A 29 -24.65 22.20 -24.02
C ILE A 29 -24.37 21.61 -25.39
N LEU A 30 -25.24 20.71 -25.83
CA LEU A 30 -25.13 20.07 -27.14
C LEU A 30 -25.81 20.92 -28.21
N THR A 31 -25.32 20.82 -29.45
CA THR A 31 -25.94 21.48 -30.61
C THR A 31 -27.37 20.98 -30.87
N SER A 32 -27.71 19.78 -30.40
CA SER A 32 -29.07 19.22 -30.39
C SER A 32 -30.01 19.86 -29.34
N GLY A 33 -29.51 20.80 -28.53
CA GLY A 33 -30.24 21.42 -27.42
C GLY A 33 -30.19 20.62 -26.11
N GLY A 34 -29.64 19.40 -26.13
CA GLY A 34 -29.42 18.58 -24.95
C GLY A 34 -28.38 19.17 -23.99
N ARG A 35 -28.40 18.75 -22.72
CA ARG A 35 -27.47 19.21 -21.68
C ARG A 35 -26.86 18.03 -20.95
N VAL A 36 -25.54 17.97 -20.88
CA VAL A 36 -24.81 16.94 -20.13
C VAL A 36 -24.12 17.60 -18.94
N ARG A 37 -24.50 17.21 -17.72
CA ARG A 37 -23.99 17.78 -16.47
C ARG A 37 -23.09 16.79 -15.74
N GLY A 38 -21.89 17.22 -15.35
CA GLY A 38 -20.87 16.38 -14.71
C GLY A 38 -19.55 17.11 -14.52
N LYS A 39 -18.47 16.40 -14.15
CA LYS A 39 -17.12 16.98 -14.08
C LYS A 39 -16.40 16.76 -15.41
N ILE A 40 -15.96 17.80 -16.09
CA ILE A 40 -15.13 17.64 -17.29
C ILE A 40 -13.77 17.13 -16.85
N VAL A 41 -13.44 15.91 -17.25
CA VAL A 41 -12.20 15.22 -16.88
C VAL A 41 -11.12 15.34 -17.96
N ARG A 42 -11.51 15.57 -19.22
CA ARG A 42 -10.57 15.78 -20.32
C ARG A 42 -11.21 16.63 -21.41
N GLN A 43 -10.45 17.53 -22.01
CA GLN A 43 -10.87 18.28 -23.20
C GLN A 43 -9.74 18.23 -24.22
N THR A 44 -10.08 17.84 -25.45
CA THR A 44 -9.16 17.80 -26.59
C THR A 44 -9.77 18.62 -27.74
N ARG A 45 -9.01 18.80 -28.83
CA ARG A 45 -9.56 19.42 -30.05
C ARG A 45 -10.73 18.61 -30.66
N ARG A 46 -10.82 17.29 -30.38
CA ARG A 46 -11.81 16.39 -30.99
C ARG A 46 -13.00 16.05 -30.09
N SER A 47 -12.87 16.20 -28.77
CA SER A 47 -13.94 15.81 -27.84
C SER A 47 -13.77 16.38 -26.44
N VAL A 48 -14.87 16.38 -25.69
CA VAL A 48 -14.92 16.67 -24.25
C VAL A 48 -15.39 15.42 -23.52
N THR A 49 -14.61 14.98 -22.54
CA THR A 49 -14.96 13.87 -21.67
C THR A 49 -15.52 14.41 -20.37
N ILE A 50 -16.79 14.09 -20.08
CA ILE A 50 -17.51 14.50 -18.89
C ILE A 50 -17.90 13.29 -18.04
N ARG A 51 -17.54 13.34 -16.76
CA ARG A 51 -17.91 12.32 -15.78
C ARG A 51 -19.20 12.73 -15.09
N THR A 52 -20.28 12.05 -15.43
CA THR A 52 -21.61 12.23 -14.82
C THR A 52 -21.85 11.20 -13.71
N ARG A 53 -22.99 11.27 -13.02
CA ARG A 53 -23.39 10.27 -12.02
C ARG A 53 -23.62 8.87 -12.63
N GLY A 54 -23.97 8.81 -13.93
CA GLY A 54 -24.20 7.57 -14.69
C GLY A 54 -22.95 6.98 -15.34
N GLY A 55 -21.79 7.63 -15.19
CA GLY A 55 -20.54 7.20 -15.82
C GLY A 55 -19.87 8.31 -16.63
N THR A 56 -18.79 7.94 -17.32
CA THR A 56 -18.02 8.85 -18.16
C THR A 56 -18.55 8.86 -19.58
N THR A 57 -18.91 10.03 -20.08
CA THR A 57 -19.38 10.25 -21.46
C THR A 57 -18.34 11.04 -22.22
N VAL A 58 -18.01 10.61 -23.44
CA VAL A 58 -17.18 11.37 -24.38
C VAL A 58 -18.13 12.01 -25.39
N ILE A 59 -18.08 13.33 -25.50
CA ILE A 59 -18.91 14.12 -26.40
C ILE A 59 -17.99 14.66 -27.52
N PRO A 60 -18.23 14.30 -28.79
CA PRO A 60 -17.51 14.86 -29.94
C PRO A 60 -17.60 16.39 -29.96
N ARG A 61 -16.55 17.08 -30.45
CA ARG A 61 -16.46 18.55 -30.35
C ARG A 61 -17.52 19.26 -31.20
N ASP A 62 -17.88 18.68 -32.33
CA ASP A 62 -18.91 19.09 -33.27
C ASP A 62 -20.34 18.96 -32.72
N GLU A 63 -20.55 18.12 -31.71
CA GLU A 63 -21.82 18.02 -31.00
C GLU A 63 -21.98 19.04 -29.87
N ILE A 64 -20.97 19.89 -29.62
CA ILE A 64 -20.94 20.83 -28.48
C ILE A 64 -21.20 22.25 -28.97
N ASP A 65 -22.32 22.83 -28.54
CA ASP A 65 -22.61 24.25 -28.72
C ASP A 65 -21.69 25.10 -27.82
N ARG A 66 -21.75 24.85 -26.50
CA ARG A 66 -20.90 25.55 -25.53
C ARG A 66 -20.67 24.75 -24.26
N ILE A 67 -19.66 25.16 -23.50
CA ILE A 67 -19.31 24.56 -22.21
C ILE A 67 -19.45 25.62 -21.12
N GLU A 68 -20.29 25.33 -20.13
CA GLU A 68 -20.48 26.15 -18.94
C GLU A 68 -19.76 25.44 -17.77
N ARG A 69 -18.57 25.90 -17.40
CA ARG A 69 -17.79 25.29 -16.31
C ARG A 69 -18.38 25.66 -14.95
N GLY A 70 -18.37 24.70 -14.03
CA GLY A 70 -18.72 24.92 -12.64
C GLY A 70 -17.74 25.87 -11.96
N ALA A 71 -18.19 26.55 -10.90
CA ALA A 71 -17.33 27.45 -10.13
C ALA A 71 -16.09 26.68 -9.60
N THR A 72 -14.90 27.12 -10.01
CA THR A 72 -13.63 26.55 -9.56
C THR A 72 -13.44 26.77 -8.06
N ILE A 73 -12.49 26.07 -7.43
CA ILE A 73 -12.13 26.36 -6.04
C ILE A 73 -11.70 27.82 -5.89
N PHE A 74 -11.03 28.37 -6.90
CA PHE A 74 -10.67 29.79 -6.95
C PHE A 74 -11.89 30.73 -7.02
N ASP A 75 -12.94 30.38 -7.77
CA ASP A 75 -14.18 31.18 -7.80
C ASP A 75 -14.93 31.11 -6.46
N LYS A 76 -14.97 29.93 -5.83
CA LYS A 76 -15.55 29.74 -4.49
C LYS A 76 -14.74 30.49 -3.43
N TYR A 77 -13.42 30.50 -3.56
CA TYR A 77 -12.52 31.28 -2.73
C TYR A 77 -12.81 32.78 -2.87
N LYS A 78 -12.91 33.32 -4.08
CA LYS A 78 -13.29 34.74 -4.30
C LYS A 78 -14.65 35.08 -3.67
N GLN A 79 -15.64 34.21 -3.81
CA GLN A 79 -16.97 34.41 -3.21
C GLN A 79 -16.93 34.37 -1.68
N ARG A 80 -16.14 33.48 -1.08
CA ARG A 80 -15.95 33.42 0.37
C ARG A 80 -15.17 34.64 0.87
N LEU A 81 -14.12 35.03 0.16
CA LEU A 81 -13.30 36.19 0.47
C LEU A 81 -14.09 37.52 0.43
N GLN A 82 -15.14 37.60 -0.39
CA GLN A 82 -16.07 38.75 -0.42
C GLN A 82 -17.04 38.78 0.77
N LYS A 83 -17.23 37.65 1.45
CA LYS A 83 -18.22 37.48 2.53
C LYS A 83 -17.60 37.52 3.93
N ILE A 84 -16.28 37.41 4.02
CA ILE A 84 -15.58 37.58 5.29
C ILE A 84 -15.33 39.07 5.55
N ASP A 85 -15.27 39.42 6.83
CA ASP A 85 -14.63 40.66 7.25
C ASP A 85 -13.11 40.52 7.02
N LYS A 86 -12.52 41.43 6.24
CA LYS A 86 -11.10 41.40 5.86
C LYS A 86 -10.16 41.96 6.94
N SER A 87 -10.72 42.55 7.99
CA SER A 87 -9.99 42.95 9.19
C SER A 87 -10.01 41.87 10.28
N ASP A 88 -10.81 40.81 10.12
CA ASP A 88 -10.91 39.74 11.11
C ASP A 88 -9.86 38.64 10.86
N PRO A 89 -8.86 38.46 11.74
CA PRO A 89 -7.85 37.43 11.59
C PRO A 89 -8.42 36.00 11.60
N GLU A 90 -9.49 35.74 12.37
CA GLU A 90 -10.12 34.42 12.49
C GLU A 90 -10.91 34.04 11.22
N ALA A 91 -11.46 35.04 10.53
CA ALA A 91 -12.14 34.83 9.26
C ALA A 91 -11.14 34.43 8.16
N HIS A 92 -9.97 35.06 8.12
CA HIS A 92 -8.86 34.66 7.25
C HIS A 92 -8.32 33.27 7.63
N TYR A 93 -8.17 32.97 8.92
CA TYR A 93 -7.68 31.67 9.38
C TYR A 93 -8.62 30.52 8.98
N SER A 94 -9.92 30.72 9.20
CA SER A 94 -10.97 29.79 8.79
C SER A 94 -11.01 29.57 7.27
N LEU A 95 -10.76 30.62 6.49
CA LEU A 95 -10.66 30.54 5.03
C LEU A 95 -9.42 29.73 4.59
N GLY A 96 -8.28 29.93 5.26
CA GLY A 96 -7.06 29.16 5.06
C GLY A 96 -7.24 27.66 5.36
N LEU A 97 -7.91 27.32 6.46
CA LEU A 97 -8.23 25.93 6.81
C LEU A 97 -9.14 25.27 5.77
N TRP A 98 -10.15 25.99 5.26
CA TRP A 98 -11.00 25.49 4.19
C TRP A 98 -10.21 25.23 2.90
N LEU A 99 -9.36 26.17 2.47
CA LEU A 99 -8.51 26.01 1.29
C LEU A 99 -7.55 24.83 1.42
N LYS A 100 -6.96 24.63 2.61
CA LYS A 100 -6.09 23.49 2.92
C LYS A 100 -6.86 22.17 2.79
N LYS A 101 -8.10 22.12 3.28
CA LYS A 101 -8.99 20.95 3.15
C LYS A 101 -9.36 20.65 1.68
N GLU A 102 -9.54 21.67 0.86
CA GLU A 102 -9.82 21.52 -0.59
C GLU A 102 -8.56 21.23 -1.42
N GLY A 103 -7.36 21.25 -0.81
CA GLY A 103 -6.09 20.93 -1.46
C GLY A 103 -5.35 22.12 -2.07
N GLU A 104 -5.87 23.34 -1.97
CA GLU A 104 -5.27 24.57 -2.50
C GLU A 104 -4.24 25.16 -1.54
N ARG A 105 -3.10 24.48 -1.39
CA ARG A 105 -2.06 24.81 -0.40
C ARG A 105 -1.47 26.21 -0.56
N SER A 106 -1.33 26.70 -1.80
CA SER A 106 -0.77 28.02 -2.07
C SER A 106 -1.69 29.16 -1.63
N LEU A 107 -3.01 29.00 -1.81
CA LEU A 107 -3.99 29.98 -1.33
C LEU A 107 -4.16 29.87 0.20
N ALA A 108 -4.17 28.65 0.74
CA ALA A 108 -4.22 28.45 2.20
C ALA A 108 -3.05 29.15 2.90
N LYS A 109 -1.83 29.02 2.35
CA LYS A 109 -0.64 29.71 2.87
C LYS A 109 -0.83 31.23 2.89
N LYS A 110 -1.36 31.83 1.81
CA LYS A 110 -1.63 33.27 1.74
C LYS A 110 -2.62 33.75 2.81
N GLU A 111 -3.67 32.97 3.07
CA GLU A 111 -4.65 33.32 4.10
C GLU A 111 -4.05 33.20 5.50
N PHE A 112 -3.20 32.19 5.76
CA PHE A 112 -2.48 32.11 7.03
C PHE A 112 -1.47 33.25 7.21
N GLU A 113 -0.76 33.65 6.14
CA GLU A 113 0.10 34.84 6.14
C GLU A 113 -0.73 36.09 6.49
N ARG A 114 -1.90 36.26 5.87
CA ARG A 114 -2.80 37.38 6.16
C ARG A 114 -3.36 37.37 7.59
N THR A 115 -3.65 36.20 8.15
CA THR A 115 -4.04 36.08 9.56
C THR A 115 -2.92 36.60 10.48
N VAL A 116 -1.67 36.23 10.21
CA VAL A 116 -0.51 36.67 11.02
C VAL A 116 -0.21 38.16 10.85
N GLU A 117 -0.53 38.74 9.68
CA GLU A 117 -0.46 40.20 9.47
C GLU A 117 -1.51 40.97 10.30
N LEU A 118 -2.66 40.38 10.56
CA LEU A 118 -3.77 41.00 11.32
C LEU A 118 -3.66 40.75 12.83
N ASP A 119 -3.15 39.58 13.22
CA ASP A 119 -2.82 39.22 14.60
C ASP A 119 -1.43 38.55 14.63
N GLU A 120 -0.44 39.33 15.06
CA GLU A 120 0.95 38.91 15.08
C GLU A 120 1.24 37.75 16.04
N ASP A 121 0.43 37.52 17.08
CA ASP A 121 0.59 36.39 18.02
C ASP A 121 -0.39 35.24 17.73
N HIS A 122 -1.07 35.26 16.57
CA HIS A 122 -2.04 34.24 16.19
C HIS A 122 -1.40 32.85 16.09
N ARG A 123 -1.46 32.12 17.21
CA ARG A 123 -0.77 30.84 17.42
C ARG A 123 -1.00 29.84 16.29
N PHE A 124 -2.26 29.61 15.92
CA PHE A 124 -2.59 28.52 15.00
C PHE A 124 -2.11 28.78 13.56
N ALA A 125 -2.26 29.99 13.05
CA ALA A 125 -1.75 30.40 11.74
C ALA A 125 -0.21 30.32 11.68
N ARG A 126 0.49 30.70 12.75
CA ARG A 126 1.96 30.56 12.83
C ARG A 126 2.41 29.11 12.85
N GLU A 127 1.72 28.24 13.58
CA GLU A 127 1.97 26.79 13.55
C GLU A 127 1.74 26.21 12.13
N GLU A 128 0.67 26.64 11.45
CA GLU A 128 0.37 26.27 10.05
C GLU A 128 1.42 26.75 9.04
N LEU A 129 2.06 27.91 9.31
CA LEU A 129 3.19 28.44 8.54
C LEU A 129 4.55 27.83 8.93
N GLY A 130 4.60 26.96 9.95
CA GLY A 130 5.81 26.25 10.35
C GLY A 130 6.68 26.98 11.38
N PHE A 131 6.14 27.97 12.09
CA PHE A 131 6.78 28.60 13.24
C PHE A 131 6.58 27.79 14.52
N VAL A 132 7.48 27.98 15.48
CA VAL A 132 7.42 27.42 16.84
C VAL A 132 7.74 28.54 17.82
N ARG A 133 7.03 28.57 18.95
CA ARG A 133 7.27 29.53 20.02
C ARG A 133 8.40 29.02 20.92
N GLN A 134 9.49 29.76 21.02
CA GLN A 134 10.62 29.47 21.90
C GLN A 134 11.01 30.75 22.64
N ASP A 135 11.08 30.68 23.97
CA ASP A 135 11.41 31.81 24.86
C ASP A 135 10.54 33.07 24.61
N GLY A 136 9.25 32.87 24.32
CA GLY A 136 8.29 33.93 24.06
C GLY A 136 8.33 34.49 22.63
N VAL A 137 9.28 34.07 21.79
CA VAL A 137 9.46 34.56 20.42
C VAL A 137 9.10 33.48 19.39
N TRP A 138 8.46 33.88 18.29
CA TRP A 138 8.17 32.99 17.18
C TRP A 138 9.38 32.80 16.28
N ILE A 139 9.85 31.56 16.17
CA ILE A 139 10.99 31.18 15.34
C ILE A 139 10.54 30.22 14.25
N GLU A 140 10.94 30.48 13.01
CA GLU A 140 10.67 29.56 11.90
C GLU A 140 11.47 28.25 12.10
N ARG A 141 10.83 27.07 12.00
CA ARG A 141 11.52 25.78 12.21
C ARG A 141 12.73 25.56 11.30
N SER A 142 12.75 26.18 10.12
CA SER A 142 13.87 26.13 9.19
C SER A 142 15.12 26.83 9.76
N ALA A 143 14.95 27.93 10.49
CA ALA A 143 16.03 28.70 11.13
C ALA A 143 16.64 27.99 12.35
N LEU A 144 15.85 27.23 13.10
CA LEU A 144 16.33 26.41 14.23
C LEU A 144 17.33 25.31 13.81
N LYS A 145 17.25 24.84 12.57
CA LYS A 145 18.23 23.87 12.03
C LYS A 145 19.57 24.51 11.64
N ALA A 146 19.60 25.82 11.41
CA ALA A 146 20.83 26.55 11.08
C ALA A 146 21.63 26.95 12.33
N SER A 147 20.94 27.27 13.45
CA SER A 147 21.59 27.71 14.70
C SER A 147 22.16 26.57 15.55
N ALA A 148 21.64 25.35 15.44
CA ALA A 148 22.13 24.18 16.18
C ALA A 148 23.52 23.64 15.72
N SER A 149 24.19 24.32 14.77
CA SER A 149 25.52 23.92 14.28
C SER A 149 26.69 24.71 14.88
N LYS A 150 26.46 25.63 15.82
CA LYS A 150 27.51 26.42 16.46
C LYS A 150 27.31 26.54 17.96
N SER A 151 27.76 25.54 18.72
CA SER A 151 28.26 25.77 20.07
C SER A 151 29.44 24.83 20.33
N ASP A 152 30.62 25.44 20.29
CA ASP A 152 31.91 24.80 20.50
C ASP A 152 32.04 24.32 21.95
N ALA A 153 32.22 23.01 22.10
CA ALA A 153 32.76 22.41 23.30
C ALA A 153 34.24 22.82 23.45
N ARG A 154 34.57 23.55 24.51
CA ARG A 154 35.97 23.73 24.95
C ARG A 154 36.35 22.73 26.02
N SER A 155 37.62 22.35 25.90
CA SER A 155 38.50 21.64 26.83
C SER A 155 38.13 20.21 27.17
N HIS A 156 38.76 19.26 26.48
CA HIS A 156 39.70 18.32 27.09
C HIS A 156 40.93 18.23 26.17
N LYS A 157 42.13 18.56 26.69
CA LYS A 157 43.40 18.37 25.99
C LYS A 157 43.74 16.87 26.01
N ALA A 158 43.69 16.25 24.83
CA ALA A 158 44.36 14.98 24.52
C ALA A 158 45.38 15.26 23.40
N PRO A 159 46.45 14.45 23.25
CA PRO A 159 47.69 14.87 22.61
C PRO A 159 47.46 15.23 21.14
N THR A 160 48.28 16.16 20.65
CA THR A 160 48.37 16.59 19.26
C THR A 160 48.23 15.42 18.28
N GLN A 161 47.02 15.21 17.74
CA GLN A 161 46.81 14.38 16.57
C GLN A 161 47.47 15.10 15.39
N PHE A 162 48.49 14.46 14.81
CA PHE A 162 48.93 14.77 13.45
C PHE A 162 47.69 14.77 12.55
N LYS A 163 47.42 15.88 11.83
CA LYS A 163 46.50 15.86 10.69
C LYS A 163 47.06 14.85 9.69
N THR A 164 46.49 13.65 9.71
CA THR A 164 47.03 12.51 8.99
C THR A 164 46.95 12.74 7.49
N PRO A 165 48.04 12.62 6.71
CA PRO A 165 47.97 12.64 5.26
C PRO A 165 47.35 11.32 4.81
N CYS A 166 46.09 11.33 4.39
CA CYS A 166 45.64 10.36 3.38
C CYS A 166 46.15 10.86 2.03
N SER A 167 46.56 9.97 1.14
CA SER A 167 46.87 10.33 -0.25
C SER A 167 45.66 11.09 -0.85
N PRO A 168 45.87 12.08 -1.74
CA PRO A 168 44.76 12.77 -2.41
C PRO A 168 43.77 11.80 -3.06
N GLN A 169 44.27 10.69 -3.60
CA GLN A 169 43.51 9.63 -4.24
C GLN A 169 42.71 8.79 -3.24
N LEU A 170 43.23 8.50 -2.04
CA LEU A 170 42.47 7.83 -0.97
C LEU A 170 41.36 8.72 -0.41
N ALA A 171 41.69 10.00 -0.19
CA ALA A 171 40.70 11.00 0.18
C ALA A 171 39.62 11.16 -0.91
N GLN A 172 40.02 11.07 -2.17
CA GLN A 172 39.14 11.09 -3.33
C GLN A 172 38.28 9.82 -3.39
N ALA A 173 38.83 8.60 -3.28
CA ALA A 173 38.08 7.34 -3.29
C ALA A 173 37.02 7.29 -2.19
N LEU A 174 37.38 7.71 -0.96
CA LEU A 174 36.44 7.89 0.15
C LEU A 174 35.36 8.94 -0.12
N THR A 175 35.70 10.00 -0.86
CA THR A 175 34.76 11.04 -1.24
C THR A 175 33.86 10.59 -2.39
N THR A 176 34.40 9.83 -3.35
CA THR A 176 33.70 9.20 -4.47
C THR A 176 32.71 8.17 -3.95
N ALA A 177 33.12 7.27 -3.05
CA ALA A 177 32.20 6.32 -2.40
C ALA A 177 31.03 7.03 -1.68
N LYS A 178 31.31 8.18 -1.02
CA LYS A 178 30.27 8.99 -0.37
C LYS A 178 29.31 9.69 -1.34
N ARG A 179 29.77 10.06 -2.54
CA ARG A 179 29.03 10.92 -3.48
C ARG A 179 28.46 10.17 -4.69
N ALA A 180 28.99 9.00 -5.01
CA ALA A 180 28.58 8.20 -6.15
C ALA A 180 27.11 7.82 -6.01
N LYS A 181 26.37 7.98 -7.10
CA LYS A 181 24.92 7.70 -7.16
C LYS A 181 24.66 6.28 -7.65
N GLU A 182 25.55 5.77 -8.50
CA GLU A 182 25.48 4.43 -9.09
C GLU A 182 26.21 3.39 -8.25
N ALA A 183 25.68 2.17 -8.23
CA ALA A 183 26.22 1.03 -7.49
C ALA A 183 27.60 0.61 -8.01
N ALA A 184 27.79 0.62 -9.33
CA ALA A 184 29.04 0.21 -9.97
C ALA A 184 30.21 1.13 -9.58
N GLU A 185 30.00 2.45 -9.65
CA GLU A 185 31.00 3.46 -9.27
C GLU A 185 31.37 3.37 -7.78
N ARG A 186 30.38 3.16 -6.90
CA ARG A 186 30.63 2.94 -5.47
C ARG A 186 31.43 1.68 -5.21
N LYS A 187 31.03 0.56 -5.82
CA LYS A 187 31.73 -0.73 -5.69
C LYS A 187 33.18 -0.64 -6.17
N GLN A 188 33.41 0.02 -7.30
CA GLN A 188 34.76 0.28 -7.80
C GLN A 188 35.57 1.12 -6.82
N ALA A 189 35.01 2.23 -6.31
CA ALA A 189 35.69 3.06 -5.32
C ALA A 189 36.03 2.31 -4.02
N LEU A 190 35.13 1.44 -3.54
CA LEU A 190 35.35 0.61 -2.35
C LEU A 190 36.36 -0.52 -2.58
N SER A 191 36.40 -1.12 -3.77
CA SER A 191 37.40 -2.14 -4.13
C SER A 191 38.83 -1.58 -4.08
N LEU A 192 39.03 -0.34 -4.51
CA LEU A 192 40.32 0.35 -4.42
C LEU A 192 40.77 0.60 -2.96
N LEU A 193 39.84 0.66 -1.99
CA LEU A 193 40.16 0.75 -0.56
C LEU A 193 40.57 -0.60 0.05
N SER A 194 40.30 -1.70 -0.66
CA SER A 194 40.63 -3.07 -0.23
C SER A 194 41.99 -3.56 -0.75
N GLU A 195 42.53 -2.94 -1.79
CA GLU A 195 43.81 -3.33 -2.42
C GLU A 195 45.00 -2.74 -1.67
N ARG A 196 45.78 -3.62 -1.02
CA ARG A 196 46.99 -3.22 -0.27
C ARG A 196 48.13 -2.77 -1.19
N GLU A 197 48.30 -3.40 -2.34
CA GLU A 197 49.41 -3.14 -3.29
C GLU A 197 49.25 -1.78 -3.99
N ALA A 198 48.05 -1.47 -4.47
CA ALA A 198 47.77 -0.22 -5.15
C ALA A 198 48.00 1.02 -4.26
N GLU A 199 47.78 0.92 -2.93
CA GLU A 199 48.03 2.03 -2.00
C GLU A 199 49.51 2.12 -1.59
N VAL A 200 50.23 0.99 -1.52
CA VAL A 200 51.69 0.96 -1.31
C VAL A 200 52.41 1.65 -2.46
N GLU A 201 52.02 1.37 -3.72
CA GLU A 201 52.56 2.07 -4.90
C GLU A 201 52.31 3.59 -4.84
N ARG A 202 51.12 4.01 -4.38
CA ARG A 202 50.77 5.44 -4.21
C ARG A 202 51.58 6.13 -3.10
N CYS A 203 51.83 5.44 -1.99
CA CYS A 203 52.69 5.96 -0.92
C CYS A 203 54.16 6.07 -1.37
N LEU A 204 54.62 5.14 -2.20
CA LEU A 204 55.95 5.21 -2.83
C LEU A 204 56.05 6.43 -3.76
N ALA A 205 55.04 6.71 -4.59
CA ALA A 205 55.01 7.89 -5.47
C ALA A 205 55.02 9.23 -4.69
N LEU A 206 54.31 9.31 -3.57
CA LEU A 206 54.31 10.50 -2.70
C LEU A 206 55.67 10.74 -2.01
N LEU A 207 56.37 9.67 -1.65
CA LEU A 207 57.73 9.74 -1.09
C LEU A 207 58.77 10.11 -2.15
N GLN A 208 58.50 9.80 -3.43
CA GLN A 208 59.29 10.24 -4.58
C GLN A 208 59.04 11.72 -4.96
N GLY A 209 58.04 12.37 -4.34
CA GLY A 209 57.94 13.83 -4.27
C GLY A 209 57.09 14.50 -5.35
N GLU A 210 56.23 13.77 -6.06
CA GLU A 210 55.43 14.37 -7.13
C GLU A 210 54.30 15.32 -6.64
N ASP A 211 53.88 15.30 -5.35
CA ASP A 211 52.85 16.27 -4.86
C ASP A 211 52.78 16.50 -3.32
N ALA A 212 53.86 16.27 -2.55
CA ALA A 212 53.81 16.39 -1.07
C ALA A 212 54.02 17.83 -0.52
N PRO A 213 53.22 18.32 0.46
CA PRO A 213 53.47 19.59 1.14
C PRO A 213 54.85 19.62 1.82
N LYS A 214 55.56 20.76 1.69
CA LYS A 214 56.97 20.97 2.12
C LYS A 214 57.32 20.50 3.55
N LYS A 215 56.33 20.36 4.44
CA LYS A 215 56.47 19.96 5.86
C LYS A 215 56.35 18.44 6.12
N LEU A 216 55.96 17.65 5.11
CA LEU A 216 55.87 16.18 5.17
C LEU A 216 57.03 15.48 4.44
N ARG A 217 57.96 16.26 3.87
CA ARG A 217 59.25 15.76 3.42
C ARG A 217 60.00 15.25 4.64
N ILE A 218 60.05 13.94 4.82
CA ILE A 218 61.04 13.32 5.71
C ILE A 218 62.40 13.82 5.22
N ALA A 219 63.22 14.34 6.12
CA ALA A 219 64.54 14.83 5.81
C ALA A 219 65.40 13.69 5.24
N VAL A 220 65.41 13.53 3.92
CA VAL A 220 66.52 12.86 3.24
C VAL A 220 67.69 13.83 3.38
N ASN A 221 68.66 13.42 4.18
CA ASN A 221 69.73 14.24 4.74
C ASN A 221 70.42 15.16 3.72
N LYS A 222 70.95 16.28 4.24
CA LYS A 222 71.75 17.33 3.56
C LYS A 222 73.03 16.86 2.85
N HIS A 223 73.23 15.56 2.65
CA HIS A 223 74.26 15.02 1.78
C HIS A 223 73.54 14.30 0.65
N ALA A 224 73.47 14.94 -0.52
CA ALA A 224 73.17 14.20 -1.73
C ALA A 224 74.23 13.09 -1.89
N PRO A 225 73.79 11.91 -2.29
CA PRO A 225 74.42 11.31 -3.45
C PRO A 225 73.37 11.15 -4.56
N ALA A 226 73.83 11.34 -5.78
CA ALA A 226 73.10 11.04 -6.99
C ALA A 226 72.45 9.64 -6.93
N ALA A 227 71.30 9.51 -7.58
CA ALA A 227 70.58 8.24 -7.80
C ALA A 227 70.28 7.44 -6.53
N ILE A 228 69.21 7.81 -5.83
CA ILE A 228 68.58 6.89 -4.88
C ILE A 228 67.96 5.75 -5.70
N ASP A 229 68.48 4.54 -5.54
CA ASP A 229 67.88 3.33 -6.10
C ASP A 229 66.52 3.09 -5.41
N LEU A 230 65.46 3.51 -6.10
CA LEU A 230 64.07 3.42 -5.66
C LEU A 230 63.55 1.97 -5.60
N ALA A 231 64.32 0.99 -6.08
CA ALA A 231 64.02 -0.44 -5.93
C ALA A 231 64.56 -1.04 -4.62
N GLY A 232 65.36 -0.30 -3.86
CA GLY A 232 66.09 -0.80 -2.68
C GLY A 232 65.17 -1.31 -1.55
N GLU A 233 65.46 -2.52 -1.06
CA GLU A 233 64.76 -3.16 0.06
C GLU A 233 64.73 -2.30 1.34
N ALA A 234 65.66 -1.37 1.53
CA ALA A 234 65.79 -0.56 2.75
C ALA A 234 64.72 0.54 2.94
N LEU A 235 64.09 1.03 1.86
CA LEU A 235 62.98 2.01 1.94
C LEU A 235 61.66 1.31 2.26
N ARG A 236 61.50 0.05 1.85
CA ARG A 236 60.25 -0.72 2.00
C ARG A 236 59.79 -0.84 3.46
N PRO A 237 60.65 -1.06 4.48
CA PRO A 237 60.25 -1.12 5.88
C PRO A 237 59.63 0.18 6.41
N HIS A 238 60.20 1.34 6.06
CA HIS A 238 59.69 2.63 6.54
C HIS A 238 58.37 3.01 5.86
N VAL A 239 58.24 2.72 4.57
CA VAL A 239 56.97 2.88 3.86
C VAL A 239 55.92 1.93 4.41
N ALA A 240 56.28 0.67 4.64
CA ALA A 240 55.40 -0.33 5.24
C ALA A 240 54.94 0.09 6.65
N ALA A 241 55.85 0.62 7.48
CA ALA A 241 55.52 1.13 8.81
C ALA A 241 54.57 2.33 8.74
N TYR A 242 54.83 3.32 7.87
CA TYR A 242 53.94 4.46 7.70
C TYR A 242 52.55 4.05 7.20
N VAL A 243 52.50 3.16 6.20
CA VAL A 243 51.24 2.62 5.68
C VAL A 243 50.47 1.87 6.77
N SER A 244 51.14 1.03 7.56
CA SER A 244 50.55 0.24 8.63
C SER A 244 50.07 1.05 9.83
N GLU A 245 50.87 2.02 10.29
CA GLU A 245 50.61 2.77 11.52
C GLU A 245 49.75 4.02 11.28
N VAL A 246 49.75 4.56 10.06
CA VAL A 246 49.19 5.88 9.77
C VAL A 246 48.06 5.80 8.75
N VAL A 247 48.34 5.24 7.56
CA VAL A 247 47.38 5.25 6.44
C VAL A 247 46.21 4.30 6.70
N TRP A 248 46.49 3.03 7.06
CA TRP A 248 45.43 2.05 7.30
C TRP A 248 44.50 2.41 8.45
N PRO A 249 44.97 2.82 9.64
CA PRO A 249 44.07 3.22 10.72
C PRO A 249 43.23 4.45 10.35
N ALA A 250 43.75 5.39 9.56
CA ALA A 250 43.00 6.55 9.10
C ALA A 250 41.90 6.17 8.09
N LEU A 251 42.21 5.25 7.18
CA LEU A 251 41.24 4.69 6.26
C LEU A 251 40.14 3.93 6.98
N ASP A 252 40.50 3.05 7.92
CA ASP A 252 39.53 2.23 8.69
C ASP A 252 38.56 3.13 9.44
N ARG A 253 39.04 4.17 10.12
CA ARG A 253 38.19 5.19 10.76
C ARG A 253 37.24 5.87 9.78
N SER A 254 37.68 6.12 8.55
CA SER A 254 36.86 6.79 7.53
C SER A 254 35.80 5.88 6.93
N ILE A 255 36.13 4.60 6.71
CA ILE A 255 35.20 3.54 6.29
C ILE A 255 34.17 3.29 7.39
N GLU A 256 34.60 3.12 8.64
CA GLU A 256 33.73 2.97 9.79
C GLU A 256 32.77 4.17 9.94
N ALA A 257 33.28 5.40 9.80
CA ALA A 257 32.45 6.61 9.81
C ALA A 257 31.49 6.71 8.61
N HIS A 258 31.82 6.07 7.48
CA HIS A 258 30.90 5.95 6.35
C HIS A 258 29.81 4.91 6.64
N ALA A 259 30.18 3.73 7.13
CA ALA A 259 29.25 2.68 7.56
C ALA A 259 28.24 3.21 8.58
N LYS A 260 28.70 3.89 9.63
CA LYS A 260 27.83 4.54 10.64
C LYS A 260 26.85 5.55 10.04
N ARG A 261 27.27 6.30 9.01
CA ARG A 261 26.38 7.24 8.31
C ARG A 261 25.34 6.52 7.46
N LEU A 262 25.73 5.46 6.77
CA LEU A 262 24.80 4.64 5.99
C LEU A 262 23.79 3.94 6.91
N ALA A 263 24.24 3.35 8.01
CA ALA A 263 23.37 2.75 9.02
C ALA A 263 22.35 3.76 9.55
N LYS A 264 22.80 4.95 9.99
CA LYS A 264 21.91 6.03 10.43
C LYS A 264 20.96 6.54 9.34
N ALA A 265 21.38 6.54 8.09
CA ALA A 265 20.53 6.90 6.96
C ALA A 265 19.47 5.82 6.69
N ASN A 266 19.84 4.54 6.74
CA ASN A 266 18.89 3.44 6.60
C ASN A 266 17.88 3.44 7.76
N ASP A 267 18.33 3.60 9.00
CA ASP A 267 17.45 3.71 10.17
C ASP A 267 16.42 4.83 10.02
N ARG A 268 16.83 5.97 9.45
CA ARG A 268 15.91 7.08 9.15
C ARG A 268 14.90 6.72 8.08
N THR A 269 15.33 6.02 7.04
CA THR A 269 14.46 5.52 5.97
C THR A 269 13.45 4.51 6.50
N VAL A 270 13.92 3.49 7.24
CA VAL A 270 13.08 2.49 7.91
C VAL A 270 12.09 3.17 8.83
N LYS A 271 12.53 4.11 9.70
CA LYS A 271 11.63 4.87 10.58
C LYS A 271 10.61 5.72 9.81
N LYS A 272 10.99 6.29 8.67
CA LYS A 272 10.10 7.08 7.81
C LYS A 272 9.03 6.19 7.17
N ILE A 273 9.40 5.02 6.67
CA ILE A 273 8.48 4.09 6.02
C ILE A 273 7.61 3.41 7.07
N ALA A 274 8.18 2.94 8.17
CA ALA A 274 7.43 2.46 9.33
C ALA A 274 6.46 3.53 9.86
N ALA A 275 6.74 4.82 9.67
CA ALA A 275 5.80 5.89 10.01
C ALA A 275 4.49 5.86 9.23
N LEU A 276 4.52 5.40 7.99
CA LEU A 276 3.30 5.19 7.21
C LEU A 276 2.39 4.15 7.87
N PHE A 277 2.99 3.30 8.72
CA PHE A 277 2.35 2.23 9.46
C PHE A 277 2.34 2.51 10.97
N ARG A 278 2.82 3.67 11.47
CA ARG A 278 3.02 3.92 12.92
C ARG A 278 1.73 3.92 13.73
N GLU A 279 0.58 4.09 13.07
CA GLU A 279 -0.70 3.92 13.73
C GLU A 279 -1.15 2.44 13.81
N ILE A 280 -0.57 1.55 12.99
CA ILE A 280 -0.63 0.11 13.22
C ILE A 280 0.42 -0.13 14.30
N GLU A 281 -0.01 -0.11 15.56
CA GLU A 281 0.86 -0.21 16.75
C GLU A 281 1.53 -1.60 16.84
N LEU A 282 2.35 -1.97 15.86
CA LEU A 282 3.15 -3.19 15.82
C LEU A 282 4.19 -3.10 16.95
N GLY A 283 4.18 -4.04 17.90
CA GLY A 283 5.12 -4.03 19.03
C GLY A 283 4.70 -3.21 20.25
N ALA A 284 3.49 -2.63 20.30
CA ALA A 284 3.03 -1.90 21.50
C ALA A 284 2.31 -2.84 22.48
N SER A 285 2.88 -3.02 23.68
CA SER A 285 2.49 -4.09 24.63
C SER A 285 1.00 -4.17 24.97
N GLU A 286 0.34 -3.06 25.31
CA GLU A 286 -1.08 -3.06 25.69
C GLU A 286 -2.01 -3.36 24.49
N VAL A 287 -1.63 -2.87 23.31
CA VAL A 287 -2.40 -3.06 22.08
C VAL A 287 -2.22 -4.49 21.58
N GLU A 288 -1.00 -5.03 21.70
CA GLU A 288 -0.68 -6.42 21.40
C GLU A 288 -1.44 -7.38 22.32
N GLU A 289 -1.59 -7.08 23.61
CA GLU A 289 -2.38 -7.90 24.53
C GLU A 289 -3.87 -7.92 24.13
N SER A 290 -4.45 -6.75 23.85
CA SER A 290 -5.85 -6.63 23.41
C SER A 290 -6.11 -7.39 22.11
N ARG A 291 -5.21 -7.24 21.12
CA ARG A 291 -5.23 -7.96 19.84
C ARG A 291 -5.12 -9.46 20.03
N ALA A 292 -4.14 -9.92 20.81
CA ALA A 292 -3.93 -11.34 21.09
C ALA A 292 -5.15 -11.96 21.77
N LYS A 293 -5.75 -11.25 22.74
CA LYS A 293 -6.96 -11.69 23.45
C LYS A 293 -8.18 -11.75 22.54
N ALA A 294 -8.39 -10.74 21.70
CA ALA A 294 -9.50 -10.71 20.74
C ALA A 294 -9.35 -11.83 19.69
N LEU A 295 -8.16 -11.99 19.12
CA LEU A 295 -7.84 -13.05 18.17
C LEU A 295 -8.04 -14.43 18.79
N SER A 296 -7.47 -14.67 19.97
CA SER A 296 -7.58 -15.96 20.68
C SER A 296 -9.05 -16.33 20.96
N ARG A 297 -9.86 -15.37 21.42
CA ARG A 297 -11.30 -15.59 21.66
C ARG A 297 -12.06 -15.93 20.39
N TRP A 298 -11.84 -15.20 19.30
CA TRP A 298 -12.46 -15.50 18.02
C TRP A 298 -12.03 -16.85 17.47
N VAL A 299 -10.72 -17.13 17.46
CA VAL A 299 -10.15 -18.42 17.01
C VAL A 299 -10.77 -19.59 17.77
N LYS A 300 -10.86 -19.50 19.10
CA LYS A 300 -11.47 -20.54 19.94
C LYS A 300 -12.90 -20.86 19.50
N HIS A 301 -13.78 -19.87 19.46
CA HIS A 301 -15.19 -20.10 19.13
C HIS A 301 -15.38 -20.50 17.66
N ARG A 302 -14.57 -19.93 16.76
CA ARG A 302 -14.56 -20.30 15.35
C ARG A 302 -14.21 -21.78 15.18
N ASP A 303 -13.16 -22.25 15.83
CA ASP A 303 -12.68 -23.62 15.68
C ASP A 303 -13.66 -24.62 16.32
N GLU A 304 -14.28 -24.26 17.46
CA GLU A 304 -15.38 -25.02 18.05
C GLU A 304 -16.58 -25.13 17.10
N ALA A 305 -17.00 -24.02 16.47
CA ALA A 305 -18.11 -24.01 15.53
C ALA A 305 -17.80 -24.80 14.26
N LEU A 306 -16.59 -24.67 13.71
CA LEU A 306 -16.15 -25.48 12.58
C LEU A 306 -16.14 -26.97 12.93
N ARG A 307 -15.65 -27.36 14.11
CA ARG A 307 -15.70 -28.76 14.57
C ARG A 307 -17.12 -29.28 14.55
N VAL A 308 -18.08 -28.54 15.12
CA VAL A 308 -19.49 -28.92 15.18
C VAL A 308 -20.14 -29.03 13.79
N ILE A 309 -19.88 -28.05 12.90
CA ILE A 309 -20.45 -28.05 11.54
C ILE A 309 -19.93 -29.23 10.70
N PHE A 310 -18.66 -29.60 10.87
CA PHE A 310 -18.05 -30.68 10.10
C PHE A 310 -18.21 -32.08 10.72
N ASP A 311 -18.62 -32.16 11.98
CA ASP A 311 -18.92 -33.42 12.67
C ASP A 311 -20.31 -33.95 12.27
N LYS A 312 -20.35 -35.03 11.50
CA LYS A 312 -21.61 -35.64 11.05
C LYS A 312 -22.38 -36.35 12.15
N GLN A 313 -21.78 -36.62 13.30
CA GLN A 313 -22.50 -37.16 14.46
C GLN A 313 -23.34 -36.06 15.13
N ILE A 314 -22.81 -34.82 15.15
CA ILE A 314 -23.50 -33.66 15.71
C ILE A 314 -24.45 -33.04 14.68
N TYR A 315 -24.00 -32.90 13.42
CA TYR A 315 -24.76 -32.27 12.33
C TYR A 315 -24.92 -33.22 11.12
N PRO A 316 -25.75 -34.27 11.24
CA PRO A 316 -25.88 -35.33 10.24
C PRO A 316 -26.49 -34.84 8.92
N ASP A 317 -26.30 -35.59 7.82
CA ASP A 317 -26.93 -35.28 6.52
C ASP A 317 -28.43 -35.65 6.50
N ALA A 318 -28.85 -36.58 7.36
CA ALA A 318 -30.24 -37.02 7.46
C ALA A 318 -31.18 -35.83 7.78
N ASN A 319 -32.28 -35.72 7.04
CA ASN A 319 -33.23 -34.61 7.13
C ASN A 319 -32.54 -33.24 7.11
N HIS A 320 -31.50 -33.08 6.27
CA HIS A 320 -30.69 -31.88 6.14
C HIS A 320 -30.01 -31.40 7.44
N GLY A 321 -29.82 -32.30 8.42
CA GLY A 321 -29.19 -31.98 9.70
C GLY A 321 -30.06 -31.20 10.66
N ARG A 322 -31.38 -31.18 10.46
CA ARG A 322 -32.33 -30.45 11.30
C ARG A 322 -32.19 -30.74 12.79
N SER A 323 -31.82 -31.96 13.16
CA SER A 323 -31.57 -32.34 14.57
C SER A 323 -30.32 -31.70 15.18
N GLY A 324 -29.29 -31.43 14.37
CA GLY A 324 -28.03 -30.81 14.79
C GLY A 324 -28.01 -29.29 14.65
N GLN A 325 -28.95 -28.72 13.90
CA GLN A 325 -29.02 -27.27 13.63
C GLN A 325 -29.00 -26.41 14.90
N PRO A 326 -29.76 -26.73 15.98
CA PRO A 326 -29.72 -25.90 17.20
C PRO A 326 -28.32 -25.80 17.81
N THR A 327 -27.57 -26.91 17.81
CA THR A 327 -26.18 -26.93 18.32
C THR A 327 -25.26 -26.14 17.39
N VAL A 328 -25.43 -26.26 16.07
CA VAL A 328 -24.68 -25.44 15.10
C VAL A 328 -24.94 -23.95 15.33
N ASP A 329 -26.20 -23.55 15.48
CA ASP A 329 -26.59 -22.16 15.70
C ASP A 329 -26.00 -21.62 16.99
N GLU A 330 -26.07 -22.37 18.09
CA GLU A 330 -25.44 -22.00 19.36
C GLU A 330 -23.96 -21.69 19.19
N HIS A 331 -23.21 -22.55 18.51
CA HIS A 331 -21.78 -22.36 18.31
C HIS A 331 -21.47 -21.21 17.34
N VAL A 332 -22.24 -21.04 16.26
CA VAL A 332 -22.08 -19.92 15.31
C VAL A 332 -22.41 -18.59 15.97
N GLU A 333 -23.42 -18.53 16.85
CA GLU A 333 -23.74 -17.32 17.61
C GLU A 333 -22.62 -16.93 18.59
N ARG A 334 -21.91 -17.90 19.18
CA ARG A 334 -20.70 -17.60 19.97
C ARG A 334 -19.60 -16.95 19.12
N VAL A 335 -19.43 -17.36 17.86
CA VAL A 335 -18.50 -16.69 16.92
C VAL A 335 -18.96 -15.26 16.65
N ARG A 336 -20.25 -15.08 16.34
CA ARG A 336 -20.84 -13.76 16.07
C ARG A 336 -20.74 -12.82 17.27
N ALA A 337 -20.85 -13.32 18.49
CA ALA A 337 -20.76 -12.53 19.71
C ALA A 337 -19.37 -11.91 19.91
N VAL A 338 -18.30 -12.62 19.57
CA VAL A 338 -16.92 -12.13 19.71
C VAL A 338 -16.40 -11.41 18.46
N TRP A 339 -17.06 -11.61 17.31
CA TRP A 339 -16.62 -11.05 16.02
C TRP A 339 -16.49 -9.52 16.01
N PRO A 340 -17.45 -8.70 16.48
CA PRO A 340 -17.34 -7.24 16.38
C PRO A 340 -16.10 -6.65 17.05
N VAL A 341 -15.67 -7.23 18.17
CA VAL A 341 -14.46 -6.79 18.89
C VAL A 341 -13.21 -7.12 18.08
N PHE A 342 -13.10 -8.37 17.63
CA PHE A 342 -11.97 -8.82 16.83
C PHE A 342 -11.90 -8.09 15.48
N ASP A 343 -13.01 -8.07 14.73
CA ASP A 343 -13.10 -7.46 13.42
C ASP A 343 -12.92 -5.94 13.49
N GLY A 344 -13.42 -5.27 14.53
CA GLY A 344 -13.21 -3.84 14.73
C GLY A 344 -11.72 -3.47 14.83
N LEU A 345 -10.94 -4.28 15.57
CA LEU A 345 -9.48 -4.12 15.66
C LEU A 345 -8.79 -4.40 14.31
N VAL A 346 -9.17 -5.47 13.62
CA VAL A 346 -8.66 -5.80 12.28
C VAL A 346 -8.96 -4.67 11.30
N GLN A 347 -10.18 -4.16 11.24
CA GLN A 347 -10.58 -3.09 10.32
C GLN A 347 -9.81 -1.79 10.58
N LYS A 348 -9.53 -1.46 11.85
CA LYS A 348 -8.71 -0.30 12.24
C LYS A 348 -7.29 -0.40 11.63
N ASP A 349 -6.67 -1.56 11.71
CA ASP A 349 -5.33 -1.79 11.16
C ASP A 349 -5.35 -1.90 9.63
N LEU A 350 -6.34 -2.62 9.10
CA LEU A 350 -6.52 -2.86 7.68
C LEU A 350 -6.79 -1.58 6.89
N ALA A 351 -7.59 -0.65 7.43
CA ALA A 351 -7.88 0.64 6.78
C ALA A 351 -6.60 1.43 6.45
N LYS A 352 -5.56 1.29 7.28
CA LYS A 352 -4.25 1.93 7.07
C LYS A 352 -3.43 1.23 6.00
N LEU A 353 -3.40 -0.11 6.01
CA LEU A 353 -2.76 -0.87 4.93
C LEU A 353 -3.40 -0.56 3.57
N LEU A 354 -4.73 -0.40 3.56
CA LEU A 354 -5.50 -0.14 2.35
C LEU A 354 -5.49 1.31 1.88
N SER A 355 -5.02 2.25 2.70
CA SER A 355 -4.85 3.65 2.30
C SER A 355 -3.62 3.84 1.40
N LEU A 356 -2.64 2.93 1.50
CA LEU A 356 -1.47 2.90 0.65
C LEU A 356 -1.82 2.39 -0.75
N SER A 357 -1.57 3.22 -1.76
CA SER A 357 -1.70 2.83 -3.17
C SER A 357 -0.62 1.82 -3.58
N VAL A 358 -0.86 1.13 -4.69
CA VAL A 358 0.11 0.17 -5.26
C VAL A 358 1.41 0.88 -5.63
N GLU A 359 1.30 2.10 -6.16
CA GLU A 359 2.43 2.94 -6.55
C GLU A 359 3.24 3.41 -5.34
N GLU A 360 2.59 3.88 -4.28
CA GLU A 360 3.28 4.27 -3.03
C GLU A 360 3.95 3.09 -2.35
N ALA A 361 3.35 1.89 -2.42
CA ALA A 361 3.96 0.67 -1.93
C ALA A 361 5.22 0.29 -2.73
N LYS A 362 5.16 0.36 -4.07
CA LYS A 362 6.30 0.13 -4.96
C LYS A 362 7.43 1.12 -4.71
N GLU A 363 7.11 2.40 -4.56
CA GLU A 363 8.08 3.45 -4.24
C GLU A 363 8.74 3.20 -2.87
N SER A 364 7.94 2.92 -1.83
CA SER A 364 8.44 2.64 -0.49
C SER A 364 9.38 1.42 -0.47
N LEU A 365 9.01 0.36 -1.19
CA LEU A 365 9.82 -0.84 -1.31
C LEU A 365 11.14 -0.57 -2.05
N SER A 366 11.10 0.18 -3.15
CA SER A 366 12.31 0.57 -3.89
C SER A 366 13.26 1.40 -3.01
N ILE A 367 12.72 2.31 -2.19
CA ILE A 367 13.52 3.10 -1.24
C ILE A 367 14.19 2.20 -0.19
N LEU A 368 13.50 1.20 0.35
CA LEU A 368 14.09 0.22 1.29
C LEU A 368 15.20 -0.60 0.60
N GLU A 369 14.92 -1.14 -0.57
CA GLU A 369 15.88 -1.99 -1.31
C GLU A 369 17.14 -1.21 -1.69
N GLN A 370 17.00 0.06 -2.10
CA GLN A 370 18.15 0.93 -2.36
C GLN A 370 18.96 1.22 -1.10
N ALA A 371 18.32 1.33 0.07
CA ALA A 371 19.00 1.57 1.32
C ALA A 371 19.76 0.33 1.81
N ASP A 372 19.14 -0.86 1.68
CA ASP A 372 19.77 -2.16 1.97
C ASP A 372 20.97 -2.41 1.04
N ALA A 373 20.81 -2.19 -0.27
CA ALA A 373 21.87 -2.41 -1.26
C ALA A 373 23.13 -1.56 -1.00
N ARG A 374 22.95 -0.29 -0.60
CA ARG A 374 24.08 0.61 -0.29
C ARG A 374 24.94 0.12 0.86
N TYR A 375 24.36 -0.54 1.86
CA TYR A 375 25.13 -1.10 2.97
C TYR A 375 25.76 -2.44 2.57
N ALA A 376 25.03 -3.29 1.84
CA ALA A 376 25.55 -4.56 1.31
C ALA A 376 26.77 -4.39 0.40
N GLU A 377 26.86 -3.28 -0.35
CA GLU A 377 28.06 -2.92 -1.13
C GLU A 377 29.31 -2.71 -0.25
N LEU A 378 29.15 -2.28 1.00
CA LEU A 378 30.24 -1.97 1.93
C LEU A 378 30.67 -3.18 2.77
N GLU A 379 29.77 -4.14 2.97
CA GLU A 379 29.97 -5.30 3.84
C GLU A 379 31.24 -6.11 3.51
N PRO A 380 31.58 -6.42 2.25
CA PRO A 380 32.83 -7.12 1.93
C PRO A 380 34.08 -6.35 2.37
N THR A 381 34.08 -5.02 2.27
CA THR A 381 35.20 -4.18 2.69
C THR A 381 35.32 -4.14 4.21
N LEU A 382 34.19 -4.09 4.94
CA LEU A 382 34.18 -4.16 6.41
C LEU A 382 34.77 -5.48 6.89
N VAL A 383 34.35 -6.60 6.30
CA VAL A 383 34.85 -7.94 6.62
C VAL A 383 36.34 -8.09 6.27
N ALA A 384 36.75 -7.72 5.06
CA ALA A 384 38.14 -7.84 4.60
C ALA A 384 39.13 -7.03 5.47
N ARG A 385 38.67 -5.90 6.02
CA ARG A 385 39.47 -5.02 6.86
C ARG A 385 39.23 -5.22 8.37
N GLN A 386 38.39 -6.19 8.75
CA GLN A 386 38.03 -6.50 10.14
C GLN A 386 37.49 -5.28 10.92
N ILE A 387 36.79 -4.38 10.22
CA ILE A 387 36.20 -3.18 10.82
C ILE A 387 34.87 -3.56 11.46
N GLN A 388 34.76 -3.38 12.78
CA GLN A 388 33.50 -3.55 13.49
C GLN A 388 32.59 -2.33 13.25
N ALA A 389 31.56 -2.50 12.43
CA ALA A 389 30.50 -1.52 12.24
C ALA A 389 29.13 -2.14 12.51
N GLU A 390 28.27 -1.40 13.19
CA GLU A 390 26.90 -1.84 13.45
C GLU A 390 26.11 -1.90 12.14
N ALA A 391 25.38 -3.00 11.93
CA ALA A 391 24.50 -3.18 10.79
C ALA A 391 23.30 -2.22 10.90
N PRO A 392 22.75 -1.74 9.77
CA PRO A 392 21.52 -0.95 9.81
C PRO A 392 20.36 -1.77 10.40
N SER A 393 19.40 -1.07 11.01
CA SER A 393 18.17 -1.73 11.47
C SER A 393 17.40 -2.29 10.27
N ALA A 394 16.99 -3.55 10.35
CA ALA A 394 16.07 -4.10 9.37
C ALA A 394 14.65 -3.50 9.55
N PRO A 395 13.87 -3.31 8.47
CA PRO A 395 12.47 -2.97 8.62
C PRO A 395 11.72 -4.12 9.35
N PRO A 396 10.70 -3.81 10.16
CA PRO A 396 9.83 -4.84 10.72
C PRO A 396 9.35 -5.81 9.64
N LEU A 397 9.35 -7.10 9.95
CA LEU A 397 9.07 -8.13 8.95
C LEU A 397 7.67 -7.99 8.34
N ALA A 398 6.67 -7.73 9.19
CA ALA A 398 5.30 -7.46 8.77
C ALA A 398 5.19 -6.27 7.82
N LEU A 399 5.94 -5.19 8.09
CA LEU A 399 5.99 -4.02 7.21
C LEU A 399 6.44 -4.42 5.80
N ARG A 400 7.55 -5.17 5.70
CA ARG A 400 8.07 -5.64 4.41
C ARG A 400 7.09 -6.56 3.71
N CYS A 401 6.48 -7.50 4.44
CA CYS A 401 5.47 -8.42 3.92
C CYS A 401 4.25 -7.67 3.35
N PHE A 402 3.68 -6.72 4.08
CA PHE A 402 2.52 -5.95 3.62
C PHE A 402 2.87 -5.06 2.42
N LEU A 403 4.04 -4.42 2.41
CA LEU A 403 4.51 -3.64 1.26
C LEU A 403 4.67 -4.50 0.01
N LEU A 404 5.29 -5.67 0.12
CA LEU A 404 5.42 -6.62 -1.00
C LEU A 404 4.04 -7.03 -1.53
N TYR A 405 3.12 -7.37 -0.63
CA TYR A 405 1.77 -7.77 -1.02
C TYR A 405 1.03 -6.63 -1.75
N GLN A 406 1.09 -5.41 -1.21
CA GLN A 406 0.43 -4.24 -1.77
C GLN A 406 1.07 -3.81 -3.11
N ALA A 407 2.38 -4.00 -3.25
CA ALA A 407 3.15 -3.76 -4.48
C ALA A 407 2.94 -4.86 -5.54
N GLU A 408 2.04 -5.83 -5.30
CA GLU A 408 1.72 -6.95 -6.18
C GLU A 408 2.84 -7.99 -6.33
N ARG A 409 3.84 -7.97 -5.44
CA ARG A 409 4.88 -8.99 -5.31
C ARG A 409 4.43 -10.08 -4.34
N VAL A 410 3.35 -10.77 -4.71
CA VAL A 410 2.62 -11.69 -3.81
C VAL A 410 3.48 -12.89 -3.42
N ALA A 411 4.28 -13.45 -4.33
CA ALA A 411 5.16 -14.58 -4.02
C ALA A 411 6.14 -14.24 -2.88
N ASP A 412 6.88 -13.14 -3.03
CA ASP A 412 7.81 -12.63 -2.02
C ASP A 412 7.12 -12.33 -0.68
N ALA A 413 5.89 -11.79 -0.72
CA ALA A 413 5.12 -11.54 0.49
C ALA A 413 4.77 -12.84 1.23
N LEU A 414 4.45 -13.91 0.49
CA LEU A 414 4.12 -15.22 1.06
C LEU A 414 5.35 -15.89 1.69
N GLU A 415 6.54 -15.75 1.10
CA GLU A 415 7.79 -16.24 1.72
C GLU A 415 8.05 -15.60 3.10
N LEU A 416 7.67 -14.33 3.27
CA LEU A 416 7.78 -13.66 4.57
C LEU A 416 6.62 -14.00 5.52
N SER A 417 5.50 -14.48 5.00
CA SER A 417 4.28 -14.71 5.78
C SER A 417 4.44 -15.78 6.86
N ASP A 418 5.30 -16.78 6.63
CA ASP A 418 5.57 -17.89 7.56
C ASP A 418 6.27 -17.44 8.85
N LYS A 419 6.83 -16.23 8.85
CA LYS A 419 7.57 -15.66 9.98
C LYS A 419 6.78 -14.58 10.73
N LEU A 420 5.55 -14.30 10.30
CA LEU A 420 4.67 -13.34 10.95
C LEU A 420 4.10 -13.90 12.25
N ASN A 421 3.80 -13.02 13.20
CA ASN A 421 3.03 -13.42 14.38
C ASN A 421 1.56 -13.70 14.01
N ALA A 422 0.79 -14.24 14.97
CA ALA A 422 -0.59 -14.65 14.72
C ALA A 422 -1.51 -13.49 14.28
N TRP A 423 -1.32 -12.29 14.85
CA TRP A 423 -2.10 -11.10 14.48
C TRP A 423 -1.75 -10.62 13.08
N GLU A 424 -0.47 -10.51 12.77
CA GLU A 424 0.04 -10.09 11.47
C GLU A 424 -0.35 -11.07 10.35
N THR A 425 -0.29 -12.37 10.63
CA THR A 425 -0.76 -13.43 9.73
C THR A 425 -2.24 -13.25 9.40
N GLU A 426 -3.06 -12.97 10.42
CA GLU A 426 -4.48 -12.75 10.21
C GLU A 426 -4.74 -11.43 9.47
N LEU A 427 -3.98 -10.37 9.75
CA LEU A 427 -4.06 -9.12 9.01
C LEU A 427 -3.72 -9.30 7.53
N LEU A 428 -2.70 -10.10 7.19
CA LEU A 428 -2.38 -10.46 5.80
C LEU A 428 -3.53 -11.22 5.12
N ARG A 429 -4.14 -12.19 5.81
CA ARG A 429 -5.32 -12.92 5.30
C ARG A 429 -6.48 -11.97 5.01
N ARG A 430 -6.76 -11.06 5.93
CA ARG A 430 -7.84 -10.07 5.82
C ARG A 430 -7.56 -9.04 4.72
N LEU A 431 -6.30 -8.67 4.51
CA LEU A 431 -5.86 -7.86 3.37
C LEU A 431 -6.12 -8.56 2.03
N ARG A 432 -5.85 -9.88 1.96
CA ARG A 432 -6.22 -10.70 0.79
C ARG A 432 -7.72 -10.76 0.57
N ASP A 433 -8.49 -11.02 1.62
CA ASP A 433 -9.95 -11.10 1.53
C ASP A 433 -10.56 -9.78 1.03
N GLU A 434 -10.02 -8.63 1.46
CA GLU A 434 -10.49 -7.33 1.01
C GLU A 434 -10.11 -7.04 -0.45
N ARG A 435 -8.95 -7.52 -0.92
CA ARG A 435 -8.61 -7.48 -2.35
C ARG A 435 -9.62 -8.27 -3.19
N VAL A 436 -9.99 -9.47 -2.73
CA VAL A 436 -11.03 -10.30 -3.36
C VAL A 436 -12.39 -9.62 -3.34
N ARG A 437 -12.80 -9.03 -2.21
CA ARG A 437 -14.06 -8.27 -2.11
C ARG A 437 -14.08 -7.07 -3.06
N ARG A 438 -12.98 -6.32 -3.16
CA ARG A 438 -12.83 -5.21 -4.12
C ARG A 438 -12.89 -5.68 -5.57
N TYR A 439 -12.26 -6.81 -5.89
CA TYR A 439 -12.36 -7.45 -7.20
C TYR A 439 -13.81 -7.81 -7.51
N ASN A 440 -14.49 -8.52 -6.61
CA ASN A 440 -15.89 -8.93 -6.76
C ASN A 440 -16.85 -7.74 -6.90
N ALA A 441 -16.66 -6.67 -6.11
CA ALA A 441 -17.47 -5.46 -6.18
C ALA A 441 -17.22 -4.68 -7.49
N ALA A 442 -15.97 -4.62 -7.95
CA ALA A 442 -15.59 -3.98 -9.21
C ALA A 442 -15.86 -4.84 -10.45
N PHE A 443 -16.30 -6.08 -10.28
CA PHE A 443 -16.53 -7.03 -11.38
C PHE A 443 -17.43 -6.44 -12.48
N LYS A 444 -18.48 -5.70 -12.08
CA LYS A 444 -19.39 -5.00 -13.01
C LYS A 444 -18.71 -3.96 -13.91
N ARG A 445 -17.54 -3.42 -13.50
CA ARG A 445 -16.82 -2.33 -14.18
C ARG A 445 -15.57 -2.81 -14.93
N LYS A 446 -14.88 -3.85 -14.45
CA LYS A 446 -13.58 -4.29 -15.00
C LYS A 446 -13.64 -5.49 -15.95
N ASN A 447 -14.67 -6.34 -15.87
CA ASN A 447 -14.80 -7.53 -16.74
C ASN A 447 -15.79 -7.30 -17.89
N GLN A 448 -15.44 -6.41 -18.82
CA GLN A 448 -16.00 -6.48 -20.16
C GLN A 448 -15.38 -7.69 -20.88
N GLN A 449 -16.13 -8.80 -20.93
CA GLN A 449 -16.08 -9.79 -22.02
C GLN A 449 -14.90 -10.79 -22.14
N ALA A 450 -14.09 -11.09 -21.13
CA ALA A 450 -13.21 -12.27 -21.26
C ALA A 450 -14.01 -13.58 -21.47
N TYR A 451 -15.22 -13.67 -20.90
CA TYR A 451 -16.08 -14.87 -20.96
C TYR A 451 -17.53 -14.60 -21.37
N GLY A 452 -17.86 -13.38 -21.82
CA GLY A 452 -19.23 -13.01 -22.24
C GLY A 452 -20.32 -13.03 -21.15
N VAL A 453 -20.01 -13.42 -19.91
CA VAL A 453 -20.98 -13.59 -18.82
C VAL A 453 -20.88 -12.43 -17.84
N LYS A 454 -22.01 -11.72 -17.64
CA LYS A 454 -22.15 -10.67 -16.63
C LYS A 454 -23.04 -11.17 -15.49
N PRO A 455 -22.51 -11.28 -14.26
CA PRO A 455 -23.32 -11.58 -13.08
C PRO A 455 -24.36 -10.48 -12.81
N SER A 456 -25.56 -10.89 -12.42
CA SER A 456 -26.66 -10.01 -12.04
C SER A 456 -26.41 -9.34 -10.68
N GLY A 457 -27.25 -8.37 -10.30
CA GLY A 457 -27.20 -7.80 -8.95
C GLY A 457 -27.36 -8.86 -7.85
N PRO A 458 -28.43 -9.69 -7.90
CA PRO A 458 -28.65 -10.79 -6.97
C PRO A 458 -27.49 -11.80 -6.89
N GLU A 459 -26.89 -12.19 -8.02
CA GLU A 459 -25.80 -13.17 -8.04
C GLU A 459 -24.52 -12.62 -7.38
N VAL A 460 -24.19 -11.35 -7.63
CA VAL A 460 -23.07 -10.67 -6.95
C VAL A 460 -23.35 -10.55 -5.46
N GLU A 461 -24.58 -10.23 -5.07
CA GLU A 461 -24.97 -10.11 -3.67
C GLU A 461 -24.91 -11.47 -2.95
N GLN A 462 -25.30 -12.56 -3.60
CA GLN A 462 -25.20 -13.91 -3.05
C GLN A 462 -23.74 -14.29 -2.76
N VAL A 463 -22.82 -13.96 -3.69
CA VAL A 463 -21.37 -14.16 -3.49
C VAL A 463 -20.87 -13.31 -2.31
N ARG A 464 -21.29 -12.04 -2.22
CA ARG A 464 -20.94 -11.16 -1.11
C ARG A 464 -21.36 -11.75 0.24
N ILE A 465 -22.62 -12.16 0.38
CA ILE A 465 -23.16 -12.80 1.60
C ILE A 465 -22.37 -14.05 1.96
N THR A 466 -22.06 -14.90 0.97
CA THR A 466 -21.27 -16.12 1.18
C THR A 466 -19.87 -15.80 1.69
N ASN A 467 -19.20 -14.81 1.09
CA ASN A 467 -17.86 -14.41 1.51
C ASN A 467 -17.85 -13.76 2.90
N ASP A 468 -18.88 -12.99 3.26
CA ASP A 468 -19.00 -12.45 4.61
C ASP A 468 -19.09 -13.57 5.66
N TYR A 469 -19.91 -14.59 5.40
CA TYR A 469 -20.02 -15.73 6.29
C TYR A 469 -18.72 -16.56 6.32
N ARG A 470 -18.07 -16.74 5.17
CA ARG A 470 -16.76 -17.42 5.11
C ARG A 470 -15.71 -16.68 5.95
N ILE A 471 -15.59 -15.37 5.83
CA ILE A 471 -14.62 -14.55 6.58
C ILE A 471 -14.91 -14.61 8.08
N LEU A 472 -16.18 -14.50 8.50
CA LEU A 472 -16.60 -14.70 9.90
C LEU A 472 -16.09 -16.03 10.47
N MET A 473 -16.16 -17.08 9.65
CA MET A 473 -15.72 -18.44 9.99
C MET A 473 -14.24 -18.71 9.68
N GLY A 474 -13.43 -17.68 9.42
CA GLY A 474 -11.99 -17.78 9.12
C GLY A 474 -11.66 -18.54 7.84
N ARG A 475 -12.60 -18.60 6.89
CA ARG A 475 -12.38 -19.14 5.54
C ARG A 475 -12.06 -18.00 4.57
N PRO A 476 -11.11 -18.20 3.64
CA PRO A 476 -10.78 -17.20 2.63
C PRO A 476 -11.99 -16.81 1.78
N ALA A 477 -12.06 -15.53 1.42
CA ALA A 477 -13.00 -15.05 0.43
C ALA A 477 -12.75 -15.72 -0.94
N LEU A 478 -13.83 -15.96 -1.67
CA LEU A 478 -13.81 -16.57 -3.00
C LEU A 478 -14.01 -15.51 -4.06
N GLU A 479 -13.21 -15.59 -5.11
CA GLU A 479 -13.34 -14.72 -6.28
C GLU A 479 -14.53 -15.15 -7.13
N ILE A 480 -15.26 -14.18 -7.69
CA ILE A 480 -16.28 -14.47 -8.69
C ILE A 480 -15.57 -14.92 -9.97
N ASP A 481 -15.86 -16.15 -10.40
CA ASP A 481 -15.46 -16.65 -11.72
C ASP A 481 -16.68 -16.68 -12.65
N PRO A 482 -16.68 -15.93 -13.77
CA PRO A 482 -17.81 -15.88 -14.69
C PRO A 482 -18.14 -17.23 -15.34
N ARG A 483 -17.20 -18.17 -15.46
CA ARG A 483 -17.46 -19.53 -15.95
C ARG A 483 -18.30 -20.32 -14.95
N LEU A 484 -17.98 -20.22 -13.66
CA LEU A 484 -18.78 -20.80 -12.59
C LEU A 484 -20.18 -20.17 -12.51
N VAL A 485 -20.28 -18.85 -12.73
CA VAL A 485 -21.58 -18.15 -12.82
C VAL A 485 -22.39 -18.67 -14.02
N ALA A 486 -21.77 -18.83 -15.19
CA ALA A 486 -22.42 -19.37 -16.37
C ALA A 486 -22.95 -20.78 -16.14
N SER A 487 -22.13 -21.64 -15.54
CA SER A 487 -22.49 -23.01 -15.17
C SER A 487 -23.67 -23.03 -14.19
N ALA A 488 -23.60 -22.25 -13.11
CA ALA A 488 -24.64 -22.19 -12.09
C ALA A 488 -25.97 -21.64 -12.64
N ARG A 489 -25.92 -20.56 -13.43
CA ARG A 489 -27.12 -19.96 -14.01
C ARG A 489 -27.76 -20.89 -15.05
N GLY A 490 -26.92 -21.55 -15.85
CA GLY A 490 -27.36 -22.58 -16.79
C GLY A 490 -28.11 -23.71 -16.10
N HIS A 491 -27.58 -24.23 -14.99
CA HIS A 491 -28.24 -25.29 -14.23
C HIS A 491 -29.56 -24.84 -13.60
N SER A 492 -29.60 -23.61 -13.06
CA SER A 492 -30.84 -23.03 -12.54
C SER A 492 -31.91 -22.90 -13.64
N ALA A 493 -31.52 -22.42 -14.83
CA ALA A 493 -32.42 -22.31 -15.97
C ALA A 493 -32.87 -23.68 -16.51
N ASP A 494 -31.97 -24.68 -16.50
CA ASP A 494 -32.32 -26.05 -16.88
C ASP A 494 -33.33 -26.66 -15.90
N MET A 495 -33.15 -26.48 -14.59
CA MET A 495 -34.10 -26.90 -13.55
C MET A 495 -35.48 -26.25 -13.75
N THR A 496 -35.54 -24.93 -13.99
CA THR A 496 -36.80 -24.23 -14.29
C THR A 496 -37.45 -24.76 -15.57
N ARG A 497 -36.69 -24.87 -16.67
CA ARG A 497 -37.21 -25.18 -18.00
C ARG A 497 -37.68 -26.64 -18.11
N LEU A 498 -36.99 -27.56 -17.46
CA LEU A 498 -37.26 -29.00 -17.55
C LEU A 498 -38.06 -29.54 -16.36
N GLY A 499 -38.35 -28.70 -15.35
CA GLY A 499 -39.22 -29.06 -14.22
C GLY A 499 -38.60 -30.11 -13.29
N PHE A 500 -37.29 -30.03 -13.03
CA PHE A 500 -36.60 -30.91 -12.08
C PHE A 500 -35.83 -30.10 -11.03
N PHE A 501 -35.57 -30.71 -9.87
CA PHE A 501 -34.75 -30.13 -8.81
C PHE A 501 -33.76 -31.16 -8.28
N ALA A 502 -32.57 -31.21 -8.88
CA ALA A 502 -31.53 -32.15 -8.52
C ALA A 502 -30.13 -31.63 -8.92
N HIS A 503 -29.09 -32.15 -8.26
CA HIS A 503 -27.71 -31.92 -8.68
C HIS A 503 -27.43 -32.57 -10.05
N GLN A 504 -28.07 -33.71 -10.31
CA GLN A 504 -28.00 -34.41 -11.58
C GLN A 504 -28.96 -33.80 -12.59
N SER A 505 -28.45 -33.45 -13.77
CA SER A 505 -29.26 -32.97 -14.90
C SER A 505 -29.65 -34.13 -15.81
N PRO A 506 -30.86 -34.14 -16.39
CA PRO A 506 -31.25 -35.10 -17.41
C PRO A 506 -30.63 -34.79 -18.80
N ILE A 507 -29.89 -33.70 -18.94
CA ILE A 507 -29.30 -33.27 -20.22
C ILE A 507 -27.98 -33.99 -20.46
N SER A 508 -27.86 -34.67 -21.60
CA SER A 508 -26.63 -35.37 -21.99
C SER A 508 -25.44 -34.42 -22.10
N GLY A 509 -24.30 -34.81 -21.53
CA GLY A 509 -23.07 -33.99 -21.44
C GLY A 509 -23.09 -32.91 -20.36
N LYS A 510 -24.16 -32.82 -19.55
CA LYS A 510 -24.34 -31.88 -18.44
C LYS A 510 -24.83 -32.57 -17.15
N GLU A 511 -24.75 -33.88 -17.11
CA GLU A 511 -25.43 -34.71 -16.10
C GLU A 511 -24.95 -34.38 -14.69
N SER A 512 -23.65 -34.12 -14.49
CA SER A 512 -23.08 -33.79 -13.19
C SER A 512 -22.63 -32.32 -13.08
N PRO A 513 -22.49 -31.79 -11.85
CA PRO A 513 -21.93 -30.44 -11.65
C PRO A 513 -20.53 -30.29 -12.26
N SER A 514 -19.69 -31.33 -12.20
CA SER A 514 -18.34 -31.27 -12.78
C SER A 514 -18.38 -31.18 -14.31
N GLN A 515 -19.28 -31.92 -14.98
CA GLN A 515 -19.48 -31.81 -16.42
C GLN A 515 -19.98 -30.41 -16.81
N ARG A 516 -20.95 -29.84 -16.06
CA ARG A 516 -21.45 -28.49 -16.31
C ARG A 516 -20.38 -27.41 -16.11
N MET A 517 -19.56 -27.52 -15.07
CA MET A 517 -18.46 -26.56 -14.82
C MET A 517 -17.38 -26.70 -15.88
N ALA A 518 -17.00 -27.93 -16.26
CA ALA A 518 -16.03 -28.20 -17.31
C ALA A 518 -16.52 -27.67 -18.68
N ALA A 519 -17.79 -27.88 -19.02
CA ALA A 519 -18.40 -27.34 -20.23
C ALA A 519 -18.43 -25.80 -20.27
N ALA A 520 -18.48 -25.15 -19.10
CA ALA A 520 -18.32 -23.70 -18.98
C ALA A 520 -16.84 -23.24 -18.99
N GLY A 521 -15.88 -24.16 -19.13
CA GLY A 521 -14.45 -23.88 -19.15
C GLY A 521 -13.78 -23.87 -17.77
N TYR A 522 -14.41 -24.42 -16.73
CA TYR A 522 -13.87 -24.53 -15.37
C TYR A 522 -13.79 -26.00 -14.91
N PRO A 523 -12.71 -26.74 -15.24
CA PRO A 523 -12.61 -28.16 -14.93
C PRO A 523 -12.33 -28.47 -13.45
N ALA A 524 -11.88 -27.48 -12.66
CA ALA A 524 -11.48 -27.65 -11.26
C ALA A 524 -12.68 -27.55 -10.29
N MET A 525 -13.68 -28.43 -10.44
CA MET A 525 -14.87 -28.46 -9.58
C MET A 525 -14.51 -28.63 -8.10
N GLY A 526 -15.16 -27.85 -7.24
CA GLY A 526 -15.05 -27.94 -5.79
C GLY A 526 -16.32 -28.46 -5.12
N GLY A 527 -17.48 -27.88 -5.46
CA GLY A 527 -18.77 -28.24 -4.87
C GLY A 527 -19.94 -27.50 -5.51
N GLU A 528 -21.17 -27.96 -5.24
CA GLU A 528 -22.40 -27.30 -5.70
C GLU A 528 -23.44 -27.28 -4.58
N ASN A 529 -24.14 -26.15 -4.42
CA ASN A 529 -25.37 -26.04 -3.64
C ASN A 529 -26.51 -25.63 -4.57
N ILE A 530 -27.69 -26.21 -4.41
CA ILE A 530 -28.91 -25.80 -5.14
C ILE A 530 -30.02 -25.43 -4.17
N SER A 531 -30.89 -24.51 -4.56
CA SER A 531 -32.04 -24.10 -3.74
C SER A 531 -33.22 -23.73 -4.62
N LEU A 532 -34.42 -24.01 -4.12
CA LEU A 532 -35.70 -23.68 -4.72
C LEU A 532 -36.59 -22.99 -3.66
N GLY A 533 -37.21 -21.87 -4.04
CA GLY A 533 -38.32 -21.27 -3.28
C GLY A 533 -38.20 -19.78 -2.99
N SER A 534 -36.98 -19.21 -3.03
CA SER A 534 -36.75 -17.79 -2.78
C SER A 534 -36.06 -17.12 -3.97
N VAL A 535 -36.52 -15.92 -4.32
CA VAL A 535 -35.80 -15.03 -5.26
C VAL A 535 -34.73 -14.17 -4.57
N ALA A 536 -34.76 -14.08 -3.23
CA ALA A 536 -33.90 -13.21 -2.46
C ALA A 536 -32.58 -13.92 -2.06
N PRO A 537 -31.40 -13.35 -2.42
CA PRO A 537 -30.10 -13.96 -2.13
C PRO A 537 -29.88 -14.35 -0.67
N ARG A 538 -30.31 -13.50 0.27
CA ARG A 538 -30.15 -13.73 1.71
C ARG A 538 -30.98 -14.91 2.21
N ALA A 539 -32.24 -15.01 1.79
CA ALA A 539 -33.09 -16.13 2.17
C ALA A 539 -32.58 -17.45 1.57
N THR A 540 -32.07 -17.43 0.34
CA THR A 540 -31.41 -18.58 -0.29
C THR A 540 -30.15 -19.00 0.49
N HIS A 541 -29.31 -18.05 0.91
CA HIS A 541 -28.13 -18.35 1.73
C HIS A 541 -28.51 -18.96 3.08
N ILE A 542 -29.56 -18.45 3.74
CA ILE A 542 -30.06 -19.02 5.01
C ILE A 542 -30.58 -20.45 4.80
N ALA A 543 -31.24 -20.74 3.67
CA ALA A 543 -31.67 -22.11 3.34
C ALA A 543 -30.48 -23.08 3.22
N TRP A 544 -29.36 -22.65 2.61
CA TRP A 544 -28.13 -23.43 2.55
C TRP A 544 -27.42 -23.54 3.90
N TYR A 545 -27.43 -22.48 4.70
CA TYR A 545 -26.90 -22.50 6.07
C TYR A 545 -27.65 -23.51 6.95
N ASN A 546 -28.98 -23.59 6.82
CA ASN A 546 -29.84 -24.53 7.57
C ASN A 546 -29.86 -25.96 6.99
N SER A 547 -28.86 -26.31 6.18
CA SER A 547 -28.78 -27.59 5.51
C SER A 547 -27.36 -28.13 5.61
N SER A 548 -27.17 -29.22 6.32
CA SER A 548 -25.84 -29.65 6.76
C SER A 548 -24.83 -29.90 5.64
N GLY A 549 -25.23 -30.56 4.56
CA GLY A 549 -24.41 -30.72 3.37
C GLY A 549 -24.04 -29.39 2.72
N HIS A 550 -25.01 -28.49 2.55
CA HIS A 550 -24.79 -27.19 1.90
C HIS A 550 -23.96 -26.22 2.77
N HIS A 551 -24.16 -26.27 4.09
CA HIS A 551 -23.44 -25.46 5.06
C HIS A 551 -21.95 -25.83 5.12
N ARG A 552 -21.63 -27.12 5.17
CA ARG A 552 -20.25 -27.62 5.02
C ARG A 552 -19.64 -27.20 3.69
N ASN A 553 -20.41 -27.27 2.61
CA ASN A 553 -19.96 -26.84 1.29
C ASN A 553 -19.61 -25.34 1.27
N ILE A 554 -20.45 -24.47 1.84
CA ILE A 554 -20.14 -23.03 1.98
C ILE A 554 -18.78 -22.79 2.67
N LEU A 555 -18.42 -23.64 3.64
CA LEU A 555 -17.19 -23.54 4.43
C LEU A 555 -16.03 -24.41 3.91
N GLY A 556 -16.11 -24.90 2.66
CA GLY A 556 -15.05 -25.66 2.02
C GLY A 556 -13.71 -24.90 2.00
N ALA A 557 -12.68 -25.51 2.57
CA ALA A 557 -11.38 -24.87 2.81
C ALA A 557 -10.51 -24.76 1.55
N ARG A 558 -10.71 -25.65 0.56
CA ARG A 558 -9.89 -25.76 -0.66
C ARG A 558 -10.39 -24.90 -1.82
N TYR A 559 -11.52 -24.22 -1.65
CA TYR A 559 -12.10 -23.39 -2.69
C TYR A 559 -11.36 -22.07 -2.82
N ALA A 560 -11.34 -21.55 -4.03
CA ALA A 560 -10.76 -20.24 -4.33
C ALA A 560 -11.63 -19.38 -5.24
N ALA A 561 -12.51 -20.00 -6.01
CA ALA A 561 -13.47 -19.31 -6.84
C ALA A 561 -14.89 -19.79 -6.54
N MET A 562 -15.86 -18.94 -6.86
CA MET A 562 -17.26 -19.31 -6.86
C MET A 562 -18.04 -18.61 -7.98
N GLY A 563 -19.18 -19.18 -8.31
CA GLY A 563 -20.21 -18.55 -9.12
C GLY A 563 -21.57 -18.82 -8.53
N SER A 564 -22.41 -17.78 -8.48
CA SER A 564 -23.82 -17.91 -8.13
C SER A 564 -24.65 -17.63 -9.35
N GLY A 565 -25.66 -18.46 -9.59
CA GLY A 565 -26.58 -18.37 -10.71
C GLY A 565 -28.02 -18.44 -10.24
N GLN A 566 -28.87 -17.60 -10.82
CA GLN A 566 -30.29 -17.56 -10.51
C GLN A 566 -31.12 -17.63 -11.79
N ASP A 567 -32.22 -18.40 -11.73
CA ASP A 567 -33.32 -18.31 -12.69
C ASP A 567 -34.66 -18.43 -11.94
N GLY A 568 -35.44 -17.34 -11.91
CA GLY A 568 -36.62 -17.26 -11.06
C GLY A 568 -36.31 -17.51 -9.58
N ASN A 569 -36.97 -18.52 -9.00
CA ASN A 569 -36.75 -18.97 -7.61
C ASN A 569 -35.77 -20.16 -7.50
N HIS A 570 -35.15 -20.57 -8.60
CA HIS A 570 -34.05 -21.55 -8.61
C HIS A 570 -32.71 -20.85 -8.47
N TRP A 571 -31.88 -21.40 -7.60
CA TRP A 571 -30.52 -20.96 -7.36
C TRP A 571 -29.55 -22.12 -7.45
N THR A 572 -28.38 -21.84 -7.98
CA THR A 572 -27.21 -22.72 -7.92
C THR A 572 -26.00 -21.92 -7.47
N GLN A 573 -25.21 -22.48 -6.57
CA GLN A 573 -23.94 -21.94 -6.12
C GLN A 573 -22.87 -22.97 -6.39
N ASN A 574 -21.95 -22.64 -7.30
CA ASN A 574 -20.84 -23.48 -7.71
C ASN A 574 -19.54 -22.97 -7.11
N PHE A 575 -18.75 -23.89 -6.57
CA PHE A 575 -17.44 -23.64 -6.00
C PHE A 575 -16.36 -24.30 -6.84
N GLY A 576 -15.21 -23.63 -6.97
CA GLY A 576 -14.06 -24.13 -7.73
C GLY A 576 -12.76 -24.05 -6.94
N GLY A 577 -11.86 -24.99 -7.24
CA GLY A 577 -10.46 -24.96 -6.78
C GLY A 577 -9.65 -23.84 -7.47
N ALA A 578 -8.32 -23.86 -7.40
CA ALA A 578 -7.52 -22.95 -8.22
C ALA A 578 -7.68 -23.26 -9.71
N GLY A 579 -8.31 -22.37 -10.48
CA GLY A 579 -8.33 -22.48 -11.93
C GLY A 579 -6.92 -22.36 -12.53
N THR A 580 -6.75 -22.78 -13.78
CA THR A 580 -5.50 -22.73 -14.56
C THR A 580 -5.07 -21.32 -15.00
N LEU A 581 -5.77 -20.27 -14.57
CA LEU A 581 -5.43 -18.89 -14.92
C LEU A 581 -4.44 -18.35 -13.87
N PRO A 582 -3.38 -17.64 -14.29
CA PRO A 582 -2.42 -17.04 -13.36
C PRO A 582 -3.15 -16.06 -12.43
N ARG A 583 -2.94 -16.24 -11.13
CA ARG A 583 -3.52 -15.45 -10.05
C ARG A 583 -2.72 -14.20 -9.75
#